data_AF-A0A662NVD6-F1
#
_entry.id   AF-A0A662NVD6-F1
#
_cell.length_a   1.000
_cell.length_b   1.000
_cell.length_c   1.000
_cell.angle_alpha   90.00
_cell.angle_beta   90.00
_cell.angle_gamma   90.00
#
_symmetry.space_group_name_H-M   'P 1'
#
loop_
_entity.id
_entity.type
_entity.pdbx_description
1 polymer ?
#
loop_
_entity_poly.entity_id
_entity_poly.type
_entity_poly.pdbx_seq_one_letter_code
_entity_poly.pdbx_strand_id
1 'polypeptide(L)'
;MDKEKLLRTNFLIYSMEYDEVERRFNKSLNEEDVLLYLRDTFEFHMKNTPYWMERRCDLDEIFNGTFEDVLSNIFKNLTIDPQLLRHSWNSFLPKGYRGRVRFYQSSGTTGHRKIVPWDERYLDFLLPYLKRGLDSLYGLDRLYKDHAPRALLHGPYGWYQEEMSRLVWAYGGILYFIGTETDGLKEVLEKEPKKAFERLDPL
;
A
#
# COMPACT_ATOMS: atom_id res chain seq x y z
N MET A 1 -15.16 -17.21 -3.16
CA MET A 1 -14.90 -15.87 -2.61
C MET A 1 -13.65 -15.35 -3.29
N ASP A 2 -13.79 -14.25 -4.02
CA ASP A 2 -12.80 -13.80 -5.00
C ASP A 2 -11.58 -13.19 -4.31
N LYS A 3 -10.40 -13.81 -4.48
CA LYS A 3 -9.11 -13.34 -3.93
C LYS A 3 -8.75 -11.94 -4.44
N GLU A 4 -9.35 -11.51 -5.54
CA GLU A 4 -9.15 -10.19 -6.14
C GLU A 4 -9.87 -9.04 -5.38
N LYS A 5 -10.87 -9.36 -4.54
CA LYS A 5 -11.53 -8.37 -3.66
C LYS A 5 -10.74 -8.06 -2.39
N LEU A 6 -9.89 -8.98 -1.94
CA LEU A 6 -9.10 -8.86 -0.70
C LEU A 6 -8.07 -7.72 -0.75
N LEU A 7 -7.57 -7.40 -1.94
CA LEU A 7 -6.51 -6.39 -2.17
C LEU A 7 -7.00 -4.94 -2.24
N ARG A 8 -8.30 -4.68 -2.08
CA ARG A 8 -8.88 -3.32 -2.15
C ARG A 8 -8.98 -2.62 -0.80
N THR A 9 -8.41 -3.25 0.22
CA THR A 9 -8.54 -2.84 1.61
C THR A 9 -7.39 -1.91 1.96
N ASN A 10 -7.52 -0.63 1.59
CA ASN A 10 -6.58 0.40 1.99
C ASN A 10 -6.77 0.67 3.48
N PHE A 11 -5.97 0.03 4.33
CA PHE A 11 -5.74 0.56 5.66
C PHE A 11 -5.00 1.87 5.49
N LEU A 12 -5.66 2.95 5.89
CA LEU A 12 -5.08 4.28 5.88
C LEU A 12 -4.15 4.35 7.09
N ILE A 13 -2.90 3.92 6.91
CA ILE A 13 -1.92 3.81 7.99
C ILE A 13 -1.51 5.23 8.42
N TYR A 14 -2.27 5.79 9.35
CA TYR A 14 -1.82 6.88 10.19
C TYR A 14 -1.39 6.26 11.52
N SER A 15 -0.09 5.99 11.66
CA SER A 15 0.44 5.40 12.89
C SER A 15 0.61 6.47 13.98
N MET A 16 0.48 6.06 15.24
CA MET A 16 0.60 6.94 16.41
C MET A 16 1.95 7.64 16.48
N GLU A 17 3.05 6.92 16.26
CA GLU A 17 4.40 7.47 16.25
C GLU A 17 5.27 6.66 15.30
N TYR A 18 5.57 7.25 14.15
CA TYR A 18 6.42 6.65 13.12
C TYR A 18 7.82 6.25 13.65
N ASP A 19 8.35 6.98 14.63
CA ASP A 19 9.63 6.66 15.30
C ASP A 19 9.55 5.39 16.17
N GLU A 20 8.35 5.01 16.64
CA GLU A 20 8.11 3.75 17.32
C GLU A 20 8.00 2.59 16.33
N VAL A 21 7.36 2.82 15.18
CA VAL A 21 7.33 1.89 14.05
C VAL A 21 8.76 1.55 13.63
N GLU A 22 9.63 2.55 13.43
CA GLU A 22 11.02 2.31 13.00
C GLU A 22 11.79 1.42 13.99
N ARG A 23 11.63 1.69 15.29
CA ARG A 23 12.28 0.91 16.36
C ARG A 23 11.77 -0.51 16.44
N ARG A 24 10.46 -0.74 16.22
CA ARG A 24 9.85 -2.08 16.21
C ARG A 24 10.27 -2.87 14.96
N PHE A 25 10.23 -2.27 13.77
CA PHE A 25 10.52 -2.93 12.49
C PHE A 25 12.02 -3.10 12.16
N ASN A 26 12.94 -2.57 12.97
CA ASN A 26 14.37 -2.88 12.91
C ASN A 26 14.77 -4.16 13.68
N LYS A 27 13.80 -4.84 14.31
CA LYS A 27 13.98 -6.17 14.90
C LYS A 27 13.20 -7.22 14.09
N SER A 28 13.60 -8.48 14.23
CA SER A 28 12.78 -9.60 13.74
C SER A 28 11.47 -9.61 14.53
N LEU A 29 10.38 -9.21 13.88
CA LEU A 29 9.04 -9.27 14.47
C LEU A 29 8.51 -10.70 14.39
N ASN A 30 7.88 -11.17 15.46
CA ASN A 30 7.08 -12.39 15.43
C ASN A 30 5.60 -12.05 15.14
N GLU A 31 4.76 -13.06 14.97
CA GLU A 31 3.33 -12.87 14.69
C GLU A 31 2.61 -12.09 15.81
N GLU A 32 2.97 -12.32 17.07
CA GLU A 32 2.37 -11.64 18.22
C GLU A 32 2.67 -10.12 18.19
N ASP A 33 3.90 -9.73 17.87
CA ASP A 33 4.29 -8.33 17.71
C ASP A 33 3.47 -7.63 16.62
N VAL A 34 3.23 -8.34 15.50
CA VAL A 34 2.43 -7.82 14.38
C VAL A 34 0.96 -7.65 14.78
N LEU A 35 0.39 -8.64 15.47
CA LEU A 35 -1.00 -8.58 15.94
C LEU A 35 -1.21 -7.47 16.96
N LEU A 36 -0.29 -7.28 17.91
CA LEU A 36 -0.32 -6.18 18.86
C LEU A 36 -0.28 -4.83 18.15
N TYR A 37 0.64 -4.65 17.19
CA TYR A 37 0.73 -3.41 16.42
C TYR A 37 -0.55 -3.13 15.60
N LEU A 38 -1.12 -4.15 14.96
CA LEU A 38 -2.37 -4.01 14.24
C LEU A 38 -3.51 -3.62 15.19
N ARG A 39 -3.58 -4.24 16.37
CA ARG A 39 -4.59 -3.92 17.38
C ARG A 39 -4.46 -2.49 17.88
N ASP A 40 -3.26 -2.06 18.24
CA ASP A 40 -2.95 -0.68 18.63
C ASP A 40 -3.39 0.32 17.55
N THR A 41 -3.13 -0.01 16.28
CA THR A 41 -3.51 0.81 15.13
C THR A 41 -5.03 0.92 15.01
N PHE A 42 -5.76 -0.19 15.12
CA PHE A 42 -7.23 -0.17 15.11
C PHE A 42 -7.79 0.64 16.26
N GLU A 43 -7.31 0.43 17.49
CA GLU A 43 -7.74 1.18 18.66
C GLU A 43 -7.53 2.67 18.51
N PHE A 44 -6.36 3.08 17.99
CA PHE A 44 -6.07 4.47 17.70
C PHE A 44 -7.10 5.06 16.74
N HIS A 45 -7.38 4.39 15.63
CA HIS A 45 -8.32 4.88 14.64
C HIS A 45 -9.76 4.92 15.17
N MET A 46 -10.19 3.92 15.93
CA MET A 46 -11.52 3.88 16.56
C MET A 46 -11.73 5.00 17.58
N LYS A 47 -10.65 5.54 18.17
CA LYS A 47 -10.71 6.68 19.11
C LYS A 47 -10.56 8.03 18.42
N ASN A 48 -9.77 8.10 17.34
CA ASN A 48 -9.29 9.37 16.79
C ASN A 48 -9.78 9.70 15.39
N THR A 49 -10.24 8.73 14.59
CA THR A 49 -10.60 8.96 13.19
C THR A 49 -12.12 8.99 13.01
N PRO A 50 -12.73 10.11 12.57
CA PRO A 50 -14.18 10.29 12.53
C PRO A 50 -14.95 9.12 11.91
N TYR A 51 -14.50 8.64 10.75
CA TYR A 51 -15.13 7.51 10.06
C TYR A 51 -15.17 6.23 10.91
N TRP A 52 -14.05 5.89 11.55
CA TRP A 52 -13.91 4.67 12.34
C TRP A 52 -14.65 4.77 13.67
N MET A 53 -14.66 5.95 14.29
CA MET A 53 -15.42 6.21 15.51
C MET A 53 -16.92 5.91 15.36
N GLU A 54 -17.50 6.18 14.19
CA GLU A 54 -18.92 5.93 13.91
C GLU A 54 -19.23 4.46 13.62
N ARG A 55 -18.25 3.71 13.12
CA ARG A 55 -18.46 2.36 12.59
C ARG A 55 -18.48 1.25 13.64
N ARG A 56 -18.09 1.54 14.90
CA ARG A 56 -18.02 0.63 16.07
C ARG A 56 -17.79 -0.84 15.69
N CYS A 57 -16.54 -1.26 15.57
CA CYS A 57 -16.21 -2.68 15.45
C CYS A 57 -15.83 -3.28 16.82
N ASP A 58 -16.14 -4.57 17.00
CA ASP A 58 -15.64 -5.32 18.13
C ASP A 58 -14.20 -5.78 17.85
N LEU A 59 -13.24 -5.21 18.58
CA LEU A 59 -11.83 -5.55 18.41
C LEU A 59 -11.50 -6.93 18.98
N ASP A 60 -12.23 -7.39 19.99
CA ASP A 60 -12.03 -8.74 20.53
C ASP A 60 -12.48 -9.79 19.52
N GLU A 61 -13.55 -9.53 18.77
CA GLU A 61 -13.95 -10.38 17.65
C GLU A 61 -12.89 -10.39 16.52
N ILE A 62 -12.37 -9.21 16.15
CA ILE A 62 -11.39 -9.11 15.06
C ILE A 62 -10.07 -9.79 15.41
N PHE A 63 -9.58 -9.60 16.63
CA PHE A 63 -8.25 -10.02 17.08
C PHE A 63 -8.25 -11.35 17.85
N ASN A 64 -9.30 -12.17 17.71
CA ASN A 64 -9.38 -13.52 18.27
C ASN A 64 -9.05 -14.60 17.23
N GLY A 65 -8.27 -15.60 17.65
CA GLY A 65 -7.89 -16.76 16.82
C GLY A 65 -6.41 -16.78 16.43
N THR A 66 -6.10 -17.50 15.36
CA THR A 66 -4.75 -17.58 14.79
C THR A 66 -4.40 -16.29 14.02
N PHE A 67 -3.12 -16.12 13.66
CA PHE A 67 -2.68 -14.99 12.85
C PHE A 67 -3.49 -14.86 11.55
N GLU A 68 -3.71 -15.98 10.85
CA GLU A 68 -4.51 -16.04 9.64
C GLU A 68 -5.99 -15.70 9.88
N ASP A 69 -6.56 -16.14 11.02
CA ASP A 69 -7.93 -15.81 11.39
C ASP A 69 -8.08 -14.29 11.59
N VAL A 70 -7.14 -13.68 12.31
CA VAL A 70 -7.15 -12.23 12.55
C VAL A 70 -7.04 -11.47 11.23
N LEU A 71 -6.10 -11.84 10.34
CA LEU A 71 -6.00 -11.20 9.02
C LEU A 71 -7.31 -11.33 8.23
N SER A 72 -7.92 -12.51 8.22
CA SER A 72 -9.21 -12.74 7.56
C SER A 72 -10.32 -11.87 8.13
N ASN A 73 -10.38 -11.75 9.46
CA ASN A 73 -11.37 -10.93 10.16
C ASN A 73 -11.17 -9.43 9.92
N ILE A 74 -9.93 -8.97 9.91
CA ILE A 74 -9.54 -7.62 9.51
C ILE A 74 -10.10 -7.31 8.12
N PHE A 75 -9.80 -8.14 7.11
CA PHE A 75 -10.25 -7.89 5.73
C PHE A 75 -11.77 -7.90 5.56
N LYS A 76 -12.50 -8.73 6.32
CA LYS A 76 -13.98 -8.71 6.31
C LYS A 76 -14.53 -7.40 6.85
N ASN A 77 -13.93 -6.88 7.93
CA ASN A 77 -14.44 -5.70 8.64
C ASN A 77 -14.03 -4.35 8.02
N LEU A 78 -13.06 -4.34 7.12
CA LEU A 78 -12.52 -3.11 6.53
C LEU A 78 -13.10 -2.72 5.17
N THR A 79 -14.17 -3.35 4.72
CA THR A 79 -14.79 -2.99 3.43
C THR A 79 -15.33 -1.55 3.52
N ILE A 80 -14.73 -0.60 2.81
CA ILE A 80 -15.18 0.81 2.79
C ILE A 80 -16.02 1.05 1.54
N ASP A 81 -17.12 1.79 1.69
CA ASP A 81 -17.89 2.27 0.53
C ASP A 81 -17.00 3.22 -0.30
N PRO A 82 -16.71 2.88 -1.56
CA PRO A 82 -15.88 3.72 -2.42
C PRO A 82 -16.46 5.13 -2.66
N GLN A 83 -17.76 5.36 -2.47
CA GLN A 83 -18.36 6.71 -2.56
C GLN A 83 -17.90 7.62 -1.43
N LEU A 84 -17.65 7.09 -0.24
CA LEU A 84 -17.15 7.87 0.90
C LEU A 84 -15.75 8.40 0.62
N LEU A 85 -14.91 7.64 -0.10
CA LEU A 85 -13.59 8.10 -0.53
C LEU A 85 -13.66 9.17 -1.65
N ARG A 86 -14.82 9.39 -2.28
CA ARG A 86 -14.99 10.47 -3.27
C ARG A 86 -15.48 11.76 -2.61
N HIS A 87 -16.39 11.65 -1.64
CA HIS A 87 -17.12 12.80 -1.10
C HIS A 87 -16.72 13.18 0.32
N SER A 88 -16.17 12.24 1.09
CA SER A 88 -15.91 12.37 2.53
C SER A 88 -14.54 11.82 2.91
N TRP A 89 -13.55 11.86 2.02
CA TRP A 89 -12.22 11.28 2.26
C TRP A 89 -11.53 11.86 3.50
N ASN A 90 -11.86 13.08 3.90
CA ASN A 90 -11.32 13.76 5.07
C ASN A 90 -11.80 13.16 6.40
N SER A 91 -12.94 12.44 6.40
CA SER A 91 -13.41 11.72 7.61
C SER A 91 -12.50 10.54 7.98
N PHE A 92 -11.62 10.14 7.07
CA PHE A 92 -10.64 9.09 7.29
C PHE A 92 -9.29 9.62 7.82
N LEU A 93 -9.18 10.92 8.09
CA LEU A 93 -8.02 11.50 8.78
C LEU A 93 -8.25 11.52 10.30
N PRO A 94 -7.24 11.19 11.12
CA PRO A 94 -7.33 11.39 12.56
C PRO A 94 -7.61 12.85 12.93
N LYS A 95 -8.41 13.07 13.97
CA LYS A 95 -8.70 14.40 14.52
C LYS A 95 -7.40 15.08 14.92
N GLY A 96 -7.22 16.32 14.45
CA GLY A 96 -6.03 17.10 14.74
C GLY A 96 -4.75 16.58 14.10
N TYR A 97 -4.84 15.72 13.07
CA TYR A 97 -3.69 15.24 12.33
C TYR A 97 -2.84 16.42 11.79
N ARG A 98 -1.55 16.44 12.16
CA ARG A 98 -0.59 17.50 11.83
C ARG A 98 0.46 17.08 10.80
N GLY A 99 0.43 15.82 10.37
CA GLY A 99 1.36 15.32 9.35
C GLY A 99 1.05 15.90 7.98
N ARG A 100 1.87 15.54 7.00
CA ARG A 100 1.68 15.96 5.60
C ARG A 100 0.84 14.89 4.89
N VAL A 101 -0.36 15.25 4.44
CA VAL A 101 -1.24 14.35 3.69
C VAL A 101 -0.85 14.35 2.23
N ARG A 102 -0.69 13.15 1.65
CA ARG A 102 -0.61 12.91 0.21
C ARG A 102 -1.89 12.26 -0.28
N PHE A 103 -2.24 12.53 -1.53
CA PHE A 103 -3.47 12.02 -2.12
C PHE A 103 -3.18 11.08 -3.26
N TYR A 104 -3.61 9.84 -3.10
CA TYR A 104 -3.60 8.85 -4.17
C TYR A 104 -4.97 8.81 -4.81
N GLN A 105 -4.98 8.84 -6.14
CA GLN A 105 -6.20 8.77 -6.93
C GLN A 105 -6.29 7.41 -7.61
N SER A 106 -7.45 6.78 -7.57
CA SER A 106 -7.71 5.62 -8.42
C SER A 106 -7.68 6.02 -9.90
N SER A 107 -7.17 5.15 -10.78
CA SER A 107 -7.10 5.36 -12.24
C SER A 107 -8.42 5.80 -12.89
N GLY A 108 -9.56 5.46 -12.27
CA GLY A 108 -10.85 6.12 -12.52
C GLY A 108 -11.37 5.88 -13.93
N THR A 109 -11.82 4.66 -14.22
CA THR A 109 -12.37 4.31 -15.54
C THR A 109 -13.84 4.75 -15.72
N THR A 110 -14.55 5.08 -14.64
CA THR A 110 -15.92 5.64 -14.67
C THR A 110 -16.21 6.49 -13.41
N GLY A 111 -16.50 7.78 -13.61
CA GLY A 111 -16.93 8.73 -12.57
C GLY A 111 -15.80 9.46 -11.81
N HIS A 112 -16.18 10.24 -10.79
CA HIS A 112 -15.22 10.99 -9.96
C HIS A 112 -14.18 10.05 -9.32
N ARG A 113 -12.91 10.49 -9.29
CA ARG A 113 -11.82 9.70 -8.74
C ARG A 113 -11.96 9.58 -7.22
N LYS A 114 -11.65 8.40 -6.70
CA LYS A 114 -11.55 8.16 -5.26
C LYS A 114 -10.26 8.77 -4.76
N ILE A 115 -10.35 9.49 -3.64
CA ILE A 115 -9.21 10.12 -2.98
C ILE A 115 -8.88 9.24 -1.76
N VAL A 116 -7.63 8.76 -1.72
CA VAL A 116 -7.10 7.97 -0.62
C VAL A 116 -5.98 8.80 0.01
N PRO A 117 -6.15 9.28 1.25
CA PRO A 117 -5.15 10.12 1.90
C PRO A 117 -4.07 9.25 2.58
N TRP A 118 -2.80 9.58 2.45
CA TRP A 118 -1.68 8.88 3.10
C TRP A 118 -0.80 9.88 3.85
N ASP A 119 -0.19 9.51 4.98
CA ASP A 119 0.87 10.33 5.61
C ASP A 119 2.13 10.22 4.74
N GLU A 120 2.70 11.33 4.29
CA GLU A 120 3.92 11.36 3.48
C GLU A 120 5.06 10.48 4.03
N ARG A 121 5.17 10.34 5.35
CA ARG A 121 6.20 9.54 5.99
C ARG A 121 6.02 8.04 5.80
N TYR A 122 4.86 7.55 5.35
CA TYR A 122 4.66 6.11 5.14
C TYR A 122 5.72 5.50 4.20
N LEU A 123 6.19 6.28 3.21
CA LEU A 123 7.24 5.86 2.29
C LEU A 123 8.56 5.61 2.99
N ASP A 124 8.86 6.35 4.05
CA ASP A 124 10.08 6.21 4.83
C ASP A 124 10.12 4.83 5.53
N PHE A 125 8.95 4.22 5.78
CA PHE A 125 8.82 2.87 6.36
C PHE A 125 8.70 1.77 5.31
N LEU A 126 7.90 2.01 4.29
CA LEU A 126 7.65 1.03 3.23
C LEU A 126 8.95 0.74 2.46
N LEU A 127 9.74 1.77 2.17
CA LEU A 127 10.90 1.68 1.30
C LEU A 127 11.99 0.74 1.85
N PRO A 128 12.48 0.86 3.11
CA PRO A 128 13.47 -0.07 3.65
C PRO A 128 12.97 -1.52 3.66
N TYR A 129 11.69 -1.75 3.97
CA TYR A 129 11.11 -3.08 3.96
C TYR A 129 11.12 -3.70 2.56
N LEU A 130 10.62 -2.97 1.56
CA LEU A 130 10.62 -3.41 0.17
C LEU A 130 12.04 -3.68 -0.32
N LYS A 131 12.97 -2.78 -0.04
CA LYS A 131 14.37 -2.93 -0.44
C LYS A 131 14.96 -4.21 0.13
N ARG A 132 14.84 -4.44 1.45
CA ARG A 132 15.32 -5.66 2.11
C ARG A 132 14.70 -6.93 1.54
N GLY A 133 13.39 -6.93 1.27
CA GLY A 133 12.70 -8.06 0.67
C GLY A 133 13.23 -8.38 -0.73
N LEU A 134 13.40 -7.36 -1.56
CA LEU A 134 13.94 -7.53 -2.91
C LEU A 134 15.42 -7.93 -2.91
N ASP A 135 16.24 -7.35 -2.03
CA ASP A 135 17.63 -7.76 -1.81
C ASP A 135 17.67 -9.25 -1.40
N SER A 136 16.81 -9.68 -0.48
CA SER A 136 16.79 -11.06 -0.01
C SER A 136 16.29 -12.06 -1.06
N LEU A 137 15.28 -11.69 -1.86
CA LEU A 137 14.66 -12.59 -2.84
C LEU A 137 15.45 -12.65 -4.15
N TYR A 138 16.00 -11.52 -4.59
CA TYR A 138 16.60 -11.38 -5.91
C TYR A 138 18.08 -10.98 -5.87
N GLY A 139 18.66 -10.73 -4.69
CA GLY A 139 20.07 -10.33 -4.56
C GLY A 139 20.35 -8.96 -5.17
N LEU A 140 19.38 -8.04 -5.16
CA LEU A 140 19.51 -6.74 -5.84
C LEU A 140 20.63 -5.87 -5.26
N ASP A 141 20.90 -5.96 -3.96
CA ASP A 141 22.03 -5.31 -3.28
C ASP A 141 23.37 -5.70 -3.90
N ARG A 142 23.54 -6.97 -4.28
CA ARG A 142 24.75 -7.49 -4.92
C ARG A 142 24.77 -7.15 -6.40
N LEU A 143 23.63 -7.33 -7.08
CA LEU A 143 23.48 -7.09 -8.51
C LEU A 143 23.78 -5.63 -8.87
N TYR A 144 23.34 -4.69 -8.03
CA TYR A 144 23.47 -3.26 -8.27
C TYR A 144 24.64 -2.60 -7.53
N LYS A 145 25.51 -3.38 -6.88
CA LYS A 145 26.69 -2.87 -6.17
C LYS A 145 27.63 -2.09 -7.08
N ASP A 146 27.83 -2.59 -8.30
CA ASP A 146 28.78 -2.02 -9.28
C ASP A 146 28.06 -1.27 -10.42
N HIS A 147 26.76 -1.51 -10.59
CA HIS A 147 25.93 -0.93 -11.65
C HIS A 147 24.55 -0.55 -11.12
N ALA A 148 24.33 0.73 -10.83
CA ALA A 148 23.02 1.20 -10.39
C ALA A 148 21.93 0.90 -11.44
N PRO A 149 20.71 0.48 -11.02
CA PRO A 149 19.63 0.18 -11.94
C PRO A 149 19.18 1.45 -12.67
N ARG A 150 19.08 1.38 -13.99
CA ARG A 150 18.52 2.48 -14.81
C ARG A 150 17.00 2.46 -14.90
N ALA A 151 16.38 1.32 -14.58
CA ALA A 151 14.93 1.16 -14.50
C ALA A 151 14.61 -0.12 -13.70
N LEU A 152 13.50 -0.10 -12.96
CA LEU A 152 12.86 -1.29 -12.40
C LEU A 152 11.48 -1.42 -13.07
N LEU A 153 11.33 -2.38 -13.97
CA LEU A 153 10.04 -2.73 -14.55
C LEU A 153 9.37 -3.78 -13.65
N HIS A 154 8.29 -3.41 -12.98
CA HIS A 154 7.53 -4.35 -12.15
C HIS A 154 6.41 -5.01 -12.98
N GLY A 155 6.00 -6.22 -12.57
CA GLY A 155 4.88 -6.94 -13.16
C GLY A 155 3.53 -6.24 -12.93
N PRO A 156 2.40 -6.82 -13.38
CA PRO A 156 1.09 -6.15 -13.54
C PRO A 156 0.41 -5.60 -12.27
N TYR A 157 1.05 -5.70 -11.11
CA TYR A 157 0.58 -5.12 -9.85
C TYR A 157 1.11 -3.70 -9.69
N GLY A 158 0.20 -2.72 -9.83
CA GLY A 158 0.51 -1.29 -9.79
C GLY A 158 1.00 -0.83 -8.42
N TRP A 159 2.32 -0.70 -8.26
CA TRP A 159 2.86 0.22 -7.27
C TRP A 159 2.71 1.63 -7.83
N TYR A 160 2.39 2.58 -6.96
CA TYR A 160 2.30 3.96 -7.42
C TYR A 160 3.69 4.47 -7.77
N GLN A 161 3.72 5.44 -8.69
CA GLN A 161 4.95 5.96 -9.27
C GLN A 161 5.94 6.47 -8.22
N GLU A 162 5.47 7.00 -7.10
CA GLU A 162 6.33 7.58 -6.07
C GLU A 162 7.11 6.50 -5.30
N GLU A 163 6.45 5.43 -4.88
CA GLU A 163 7.05 4.25 -4.25
C GLU A 163 8.16 3.68 -5.15
N MET A 164 7.83 3.52 -6.44
CA MET A 164 8.76 3.03 -7.45
C MET A 164 9.96 3.96 -7.60
N SER A 165 9.71 5.27 -7.66
CA SER A 165 10.76 6.26 -7.82
C SER A 165 11.72 6.25 -6.64
N ARG A 166 11.18 6.28 -5.41
CA ARG A 166 12.00 6.22 -4.20
C ARG A 166 12.79 4.92 -4.10
N LEU A 167 12.22 3.80 -4.53
CA LEU A 167 12.92 2.53 -4.56
C LEU A 167 14.07 2.51 -5.56
N VAL A 168 13.85 2.96 -6.80
CA VAL A 168 14.91 3.06 -7.82
C VAL A 168 16.04 3.97 -7.31
N TRP A 169 15.71 5.13 -6.76
CA TRP A 169 16.69 6.06 -6.20
C TRP A 169 17.46 5.48 -5.01
N ALA A 170 16.81 4.65 -4.18
CA ALA A 170 17.49 3.98 -3.05
C ALA A 170 18.56 2.97 -3.49
N TYR A 171 18.51 2.48 -4.73
CA TYR A 171 19.58 1.69 -5.35
C TYR A 171 20.61 2.54 -6.11
N GLY A 172 20.58 3.87 -5.97
CA GLY A 172 21.41 4.81 -6.73
C GLY A 172 20.99 4.94 -8.20
N GLY A 173 19.82 4.41 -8.56
CA GLY A 173 19.31 4.42 -9.91
C GLY A 173 18.80 5.78 -10.36
N ILE A 174 18.70 5.96 -11.68
CA ILE A 174 18.02 7.10 -12.30
C ILE A 174 16.71 6.56 -12.85
N LEU A 175 15.59 7.22 -12.57
CA LEU A 175 14.31 6.79 -13.09
C LEU A 175 14.23 7.13 -14.60
N TYR A 176 14.26 6.11 -15.46
CA TYR A 176 13.79 6.26 -16.84
C TYR A 176 12.28 6.04 -16.85
N PHE A 177 11.50 7.13 -16.92
CA PHE A 177 10.07 7.04 -17.18
C PHE A 177 9.88 6.65 -18.65
N ILE A 178 9.57 5.37 -18.90
CA ILE A 178 9.07 4.93 -20.20
C ILE A 178 7.55 5.04 -20.11
N GLY A 179 6.99 6.10 -20.69
CA GLY A 179 5.54 6.23 -20.82
C GLY A 179 5.05 5.17 -21.79
N THR A 180 4.44 4.11 -21.29
CA THR A 180 3.72 3.13 -22.12
C THR A 180 2.25 3.51 -22.17
N GLU A 181 1.68 3.55 -23.37
CA GLU A 181 0.25 3.81 -23.54
C GLU A 181 -0.53 2.56 -23.10
N THR A 182 -1.07 2.60 -21.89
CA THR A 182 -1.79 1.47 -21.30
C THR A 182 -3.27 1.42 -21.67
N ASP A 183 -3.71 2.24 -22.62
CA ASP A 183 -5.13 2.40 -22.93
C ASP A 183 -5.69 1.11 -23.56
N GLY A 184 -6.76 0.57 -22.95
CA GLY A 184 -7.32 -0.73 -23.33
C GLY A 184 -6.41 -1.95 -23.06
N LEU A 185 -5.19 -1.76 -22.52
CA LEU A 185 -4.23 -2.85 -22.30
C LEU A 185 -4.79 -3.88 -21.33
N LYS A 186 -5.51 -3.46 -20.29
CA LYS A 186 -6.13 -4.36 -19.31
C LYS A 186 -7.08 -5.36 -19.96
N GLU A 187 -7.92 -4.92 -20.89
CA GLU A 187 -8.87 -5.79 -21.59
C GLU A 187 -8.14 -6.78 -22.51
N VAL A 188 -7.06 -6.36 -23.16
CA VAL A 188 -6.23 -7.23 -24.00
C VAL A 188 -5.41 -8.20 -23.15
N LEU A 189 -4.94 -7.79 -21.97
CA LEU A 189 -4.18 -8.65 -21.05
C LEU A 189 -5.06 -9.78 -20.49
N GLU A 190 -6.34 -9.50 -20.25
CA GLU A 190 -7.33 -10.49 -19.80
C GLU A 190 -7.74 -11.47 -20.92
N LYS A 191 -7.80 -11.03 -22.18
CA LYS A 191 -8.28 -11.84 -23.32
C LYS A 191 -7.16 -12.50 -24.14
N GLU A 192 -6.07 -11.79 -24.38
CA GLU A 192 -4.97 -12.16 -25.29
C GLU A 192 -3.59 -11.74 -24.72
N PRO A 193 -3.09 -12.41 -23.66
CA PRO A 193 -1.90 -11.98 -22.92
C PRO A 193 -0.65 -11.76 -23.79
N LYS A 194 -0.42 -12.63 -24.79
CA LYS A 194 0.73 -12.50 -25.70
C LYS A 194 0.70 -11.21 -26.52
N LYS A 195 -0.46 -10.80 -27.03
CA LYS A 195 -0.62 -9.54 -27.76
C LYS A 195 -0.52 -8.32 -26.85
N ALA A 196 -0.91 -8.45 -25.58
CA ALA A 196 -0.72 -7.38 -24.61
C ALA A 196 0.77 -7.13 -24.36
N PHE A 197 1.61 -8.17 -24.33
CA PHE A 197 3.07 -8.00 -24.21
C PHE A 197 3.71 -7.32 -25.43
N GLU A 198 3.21 -7.58 -26.64
CA GLU A 198 3.67 -6.90 -27.87
C GLU A 198 3.37 -5.38 -27.87
N ARG A 199 2.34 -4.95 -27.12
CA ARG A 199 1.99 -3.53 -26.95
C ARG A 199 2.79 -2.81 -25.86
N LEU A 200 3.55 -3.57 -25.06
CA LEU A 200 4.41 -3.03 -24.00
C LEU A 200 5.81 -2.67 -24.52
N ASP A 201 6.01 -2.63 -25.85
CA ASP A 201 7.27 -2.18 -26.43
C ASP A 201 7.55 -0.72 -26.03
N PRO A 202 8.72 -0.43 -25.46
CA PRO A 202 9.06 0.90 -24.97
C PRO A 202 9.22 1.89 -26.14
N LEU A 203 8.65 3.10 -26.00
CA LEU A 203 8.92 4.26 -26.87
C LEU A 203 10.33 4.81 -26.63
#